data_AF-A0A0Q8M0D5-F1
#
_entry.id   AF-A0A0Q8M0D5-F1
#
_cell.length_a   1.000
_cell.length_b   1.000
_cell.length_c   1.000
_cell.angle_alpha   90.00
_cell.angle_beta   90.00
_cell.angle_gamma   90.00
#
_symmetry.space_group_name_H-M   'P 1'
#
loop_
_entity.id
_entity.type
_entity.pdbx_description
1 polymer ?
#
loop_
_entity_poly.entity_id
_entity_poly.type
_entity_poly.pdbx_seq_one_letter_code
_entity_poly.pdbx_strand_id
1 'polypeptide(L)'
;MLLIAIAHRMDQTTGSGRVTYDDLQAATGLSRTLISGGLQMLTDAELVDRVSKSVISLAAFEPNANYAKLPVKKLYDGEEVVAFRDFTLRNRAELDALKLYLLFASRRDRSANVANLSYDKIETYAGLDRTRIKRAIDLLVVRNLVRVDQRPSRVSELGMSHGYRLTGLDDYVHAGTRGRSEDGAFLDQDFALADTVF
;
A
#
# COMPACT_ATOMS: atom_id res chain seq x y z
N MET A 1 -3.97 -9.09 1.30
CA MET A 1 -3.67 -9.61 -0.06
C MET A 1 -4.91 -9.68 -0.92
N LEU A 2 -6.06 -10.17 -0.42
CA LEU A 2 -7.29 -10.29 -1.23
C LEU A 2 -7.74 -8.96 -1.86
N LEU A 3 -7.75 -7.87 -1.08
CA LEU A 3 -8.08 -6.54 -1.61
C LEU A 3 -7.17 -6.12 -2.77
N ILE A 4 -5.87 -6.41 -2.69
CA ILE A 4 -4.90 -6.10 -3.75
C ILE A 4 -5.23 -6.89 -5.02
N ALA A 5 -5.51 -8.19 -4.87
CA ALA A 5 -5.88 -9.06 -5.99
C ALA A 5 -7.18 -8.63 -6.68
N ILE A 6 -8.18 -8.18 -5.89
CA ILE A 6 -9.42 -7.62 -6.41
C ILE A 6 -9.12 -6.31 -7.15
N ALA A 7 -8.48 -5.33 -6.49
CA ALA A 7 -8.24 -4.00 -7.04
C ALA A 7 -7.48 -4.02 -8.37
N HIS A 8 -6.47 -4.89 -8.54
CA HIS A 8 -5.75 -5.03 -9.81
C HIS A 8 -6.57 -5.62 -10.96
N ARG A 9 -7.72 -6.22 -10.68
CA ARG A 9 -8.63 -6.82 -11.67
C ARG A 9 -9.85 -5.94 -11.96
N MET A 10 -9.95 -4.78 -11.33
CA MET A 10 -11.04 -3.85 -11.57
C MET A 10 -10.77 -3.02 -12.81
N ASP A 11 -11.84 -2.70 -13.54
CA ASP A 11 -11.77 -1.70 -14.60
C ASP A 11 -11.50 -0.31 -13.99
N GLN A 12 -10.55 0.43 -14.59
CA GLN A 12 -10.09 1.71 -14.05
C GLN A 12 -11.08 2.86 -14.25
N THR A 13 -12.14 2.66 -15.05
CA THR A 13 -13.16 3.66 -15.31
C THR A 13 -14.37 3.46 -14.40
N THR A 14 -14.70 2.21 -14.09
CA THR A 14 -15.92 1.85 -13.34
C THR A 14 -15.65 1.35 -11.93
N GLY A 15 -14.38 1.04 -11.59
CA GLY A 15 -14.02 0.45 -10.30
C GLY A 15 -14.60 -0.94 -10.08
N SER A 16 -15.12 -1.58 -11.13
CA SER A 16 -15.85 -2.84 -11.08
C SER A 16 -15.20 -3.88 -11.97
N GLY A 17 -15.33 -5.15 -11.62
CA GLY A 17 -14.73 -6.23 -12.38
C GLY A 17 -15.41 -7.56 -12.16
N ARG A 18 -15.42 -8.40 -13.21
CA ARG A 18 -15.79 -9.79 -13.07
C ARG A 18 -14.62 -10.55 -12.48
N VAL A 19 -14.77 -11.04 -11.26
CA VAL A 19 -13.74 -11.80 -10.54
C VAL A 19 -14.39 -12.99 -9.85
N THR A 20 -14.04 -14.19 -10.28
CA THR A 20 -14.55 -15.45 -9.74
C THR A 20 -13.72 -15.90 -8.54
N TYR A 21 -14.23 -16.88 -7.79
CA TYR A 21 -13.45 -17.51 -6.72
C TYR A 21 -12.19 -18.18 -7.28
N ASP A 22 -12.25 -18.79 -8.47
CA ASP A 22 -11.10 -19.44 -9.08
C ASP A 22 -10.00 -18.43 -9.42
N ASP A 23 -10.37 -17.24 -9.93
CA ASP A 23 -9.43 -16.16 -10.20
C ASP A 23 -8.74 -15.66 -8.91
N LEU A 24 -9.48 -15.59 -7.80
CA LEU A 24 -8.96 -15.19 -6.50
C LEU A 24 -8.09 -16.27 -5.87
N GLN A 25 -8.44 -17.55 -6.05
CA GLN A 25 -7.62 -18.67 -5.63
C GLN A 25 -6.30 -18.70 -6.39
N ALA A 26 -6.34 -18.55 -7.72
CA ALA A 26 -5.14 -18.47 -8.55
C ALA A 26 -4.26 -17.28 -8.15
N ALA A 27 -4.86 -16.12 -7.88
CA ALA A 27 -4.11 -14.92 -7.51
C ALA A 27 -3.48 -14.98 -6.11
N THR A 28 -4.13 -15.62 -5.14
CA THR A 28 -3.73 -15.52 -3.72
C THR A 28 -3.24 -16.83 -3.10
N GLY A 29 -3.47 -17.98 -3.74
CA GLY A 29 -3.22 -19.29 -3.17
C GLY A 29 -4.13 -19.67 -1.99
N LEU A 30 -5.10 -18.81 -1.64
CA LEU A 30 -5.99 -19.03 -0.50
C LEU A 30 -7.08 -20.06 -0.82
N SER A 31 -7.58 -20.73 0.22
CA SER A 31 -8.74 -21.61 0.08
C SER A 31 -10.03 -20.81 -0.16
N ARG A 32 -11.04 -21.44 -0.78
CA ARG A 32 -12.37 -20.82 -0.98
C ARG A 32 -12.98 -20.32 0.33
N THR A 33 -12.79 -21.05 1.43
CA THR A 33 -13.30 -20.66 2.75
C THR A 33 -12.64 -19.37 3.24
N LEU A 34 -11.32 -19.24 3.11
CA LEU A 34 -10.60 -18.01 3.49
C LEU A 34 -10.96 -16.84 2.59
N ILE A 35 -11.12 -17.07 1.28
CA ILE A 35 -11.58 -16.06 0.34
C ILE A 35 -12.99 -15.59 0.70
N SER A 36 -13.92 -16.50 0.99
CA SER A 36 -15.28 -16.15 1.35
C SER A 36 -15.33 -15.31 2.64
N GLY A 37 -14.60 -15.72 3.68
CA GLY A 37 -14.50 -14.94 4.91
C GLY A 37 -13.82 -13.59 4.69
N GLY A 38 -12.77 -13.54 3.85
CA GLY A 38 -12.11 -12.31 3.45
C GLY A 38 -13.01 -11.33 2.69
N LEU A 39 -13.80 -11.82 1.74
CA LEU A 39 -14.78 -11.02 1.01
C LEU A 39 -15.85 -10.46 1.95
N GLN A 40 -16.32 -11.26 2.90
CA GLN A 40 -17.28 -10.78 3.90
C GLN A 40 -16.65 -9.65 4.73
N MET A 41 -15.44 -9.84 5.26
CA MET A 41 -14.74 -8.79 6.01
C MET A 41 -14.51 -7.50 5.20
N LEU A 42 -14.21 -7.62 3.89
CA LEU A 42 -14.04 -6.45 3.03
C LEU A 42 -15.37 -5.74 2.74
N THR A 43 -16.47 -6.48 2.67
CA THR A 43 -17.82 -5.93 2.48
C THR A 43 -18.29 -5.23 3.76
N ASP A 44 -18.11 -5.88 4.92
CA ASP A 44 -18.46 -5.33 6.23
C ASP A 44 -17.64 -4.07 6.56
N ALA A 45 -16.42 -3.97 6.03
CA ALA A 45 -15.57 -2.80 6.15
C ALA A 45 -15.82 -1.73 5.08
N GLU A 46 -16.85 -1.90 4.23
CA GLU A 46 -17.22 -0.97 3.16
C GLU A 46 -16.04 -0.66 2.22
N LEU A 47 -15.20 -1.67 1.94
CA LEU A 47 -14.08 -1.54 0.99
C LEU A 47 -14.45 -2.06 -0.40
N VAL A 48 -15.41 -2.99 -0.47
CA VAL A 48 -15.91 -3.57 -1.72
C VAL A 48 -17.41 -3.80 -1.64
N ASP A 49 -18.09 -3.66 -2.77
CA ASP A 49 -19.49 -4.06 -2.92
C ASP A 49 -19.60 -5.30 -3.80
N ARG A 50 -20.56 -6.16 -3.47
CA ARG A 50 -20.85 -7.39 -4.21
C ARG A 50 -22.15 -7.22 -4.98
N VAL A 51 -22.03 -6.82 -6.25
CA VAL A 51 -23.18 -6.73 -7.16
C VAL A 51 -23.72 -8.12 -7.50
N SER A 52 -22.85 -9.13 -7.60
CA SER A 52 -23.24 -10.54 -7.74
C SER A 52 -22.17 -11.49 -7.21
N LYS A 53 -22.34 -12.80 -7.40
CA LYS A 53 -21.36 -13.83 -7.00
C LYS A 53 -19.99 -13.64 -7.65
N SER A 54 -19.94 -13.10 -8.87
CA SER A 54 -18.70 -12.93 -9.64
C SER A 54 -18.45 -11.48 -10.07
N VAL A 55 -19.24 -10.51 -9.61
CA VAL A 55 -19.04 -9.09 -9.91
C VAL A 55 -18.84 -8.36 -8.60
N ILE A 56 -17.65 -7.77 -8.48
CA ILE A 56 -17.20 -7.03 -7.30
C ILE A 56 -16.86 -5.62 -7.78
N SER A 57 -17.18 -4.61 -6.98
CA SER A 57 -16.77 -3.23 -7.18
C SER A 57 -16.02 -2.71 -5.96
N LEU A 58 -15.09 -1.78 -6.17
CA LEU A 58 -14.50 -1.01 -5.07
C LEU A 58 -15.55 -0.05 -4.55
N ALA A 59 -15.76 -0.07 -3.24
CA ALA A 59 -16.70 0.86 -2.60
C ALA A 59 -16.19 2.30 -2.76
N ALA A 60 -17.12 3.24 -2.94
CA ALA A 60 -16.81 4.66 -3.14
C ALA A 60 -15.76 4.93 -4.23
N PHE A 61 -15.79 4.17 -5.33
CA PHE A 61 -14.89 4.40 -6.45
C PHE A 61 -15.23 5.68 -7.22
N GLU A 62 -14.24 6.55 -7.39
CA GLU A 62 -14.30 7.82 -8.09
C GLU A 62 -13.23 7.84 -9.19
N PRO A 63 -13.59 7.80 -10.48
CA PRO A 63 -12.63 7.59 -11.58
C PRO A 63 -11.48 8.61 -11.65
N ASN A 64 -11.73 9.85 -11.18
CA ASN A 64 -10.77 10.95 -11.22
C ASN A 64 -10.05 11.19 -9.89
N ALA A 65 -10.30 10.34 -8.88
CA ALA A 65 -9.69 10.46 -7.57
C ALA A 65 -8.24 9.96 -7.56
N ASN A 66 -7.54 10.32 -6.48
CA ASN A 66 -6.14 9.98 -6.30
C ASN A 66 -5.98 8.61 -5.64
N TYR A 67 -5.91 7.55 -6.46
CA TYR A 67 -5.60 6.21 -5.98
C TYR A 67 -4.11 5.94 -5.79
N ALA A 68 -3.83 5.01 -4.87
CA ALA A 68 -2.52 4.43 -4.67
C ALA A 68 -2.16 3.53 -5.86
N LYS A 69 -0.99 3.76 -6.47
CA LYS A 69 -0.45 2.92 -7.53
C LYS A 69 0.39 1.80 -6.91
N LEU A 70 0.23 0.57 -7.40
CA LEU A 70 1.00 -0.59 -6.96
C LEU A 70 1.80 -1.21 -8.14
N PRO A 71 3.00 -1.76 -7.89
CA PRO A 71 3.88 -2.27 -8.94
C PRO A 71 3.50 -3.68 -9.41
N VAL A 72 2.50 -3.82 -10.28
CA VAL A 72 1.99 -5.12 -10.76
C VAL A 72 3.11 -6.06 -11.23
N LYS A 73 4.01 -5.60 -12.09
CA LYS A 73 5.13 -6.41 -12.63
C LYS A 73 6.04 -7.00 -11.55
N LYS A 74 6.19 -6.30 -10.41
CA LYS A 74 7.03 -6.76 -9.30
C LYS A 74 6.27 -7.68 -8.35
N LEU A 75 4.96 -7.50 -8.25
CA LEU A 75 4.10 -8.26 -7.33
C LEU A 75 3.66 -9.61 -7.88
N TYR A 76 3.57 -9.75 -9.20
CA TYR A 76 3.02 -10.94 -9.87
C TYR A 76 4.07 -11.76 -10.60
N ASP A 77 3.84 -13.07 -10.62
CA ASP A 77 4.39 -14.01 -11.59
C ASP A 77 3.20 -14.76 -12.22
N GLY A 78 2.97 -14.54 -13.51
CA GLY A 78 1.72 -14.94 -14.16
C GLY A 78 0.51 -14.31 -13.47
N GLU A 79 -0.39 -15.15 -12.96
CA GLU A 79 -1.63 -14.72 -12.29
C GLU A 79 -1.50 -14.61 -10.77
N GLU A 80 -0.44 -15.16 -10.18
CA GLU A 80 -0.23 -15.27 -8.74
C GLU A 80 0.49 -14.03 -8.18
N VAL A 81 0.03 -13.52 -7.03
CA VAL A 81 0.69 -12.45 -6.28
C VAL A 81 1.83 -13.03 -5.43
N VAL A 82 2.92 -13.41 -6.08
CA VAL A 82 4.05 -14.10 -5.42
C VAL A 82 4.71 -13.28 -4.31
N ALA A 83 4.62 -11.95 -4.41
CA ALA A 83 5.10 -11.03 -3.37
C ALA A 83 4.55 -11.30 -1.96
N PHE A 84 3.35 -11.89 -1.86
CA PHE A 84 2.72 -12.24 -0.59
C PHE A 84 2.56 -13.75 -0.38
N ARG A 85 3.17 -14.59 -1.21
CA ARG A 85 3.04 -16.06 -1.09
C ARG A 85 3.43 -16.59 0.30
N ASP A 86 4.45 -15.98 0.89
CA ASP A 86 4.97 -16.38 2.20
C ASP A 86 4.20 -15.73 3.37
N PHE A 87 3.14 -14.97 3.09
CA PHE A 87 2.24 -14.42 4.10
C PHE A 87 1.17 -15.47 4.39
N THR A 88 1.54 -16.45 5.22
CA THR A 88 0.73 -17.64 5.51
C THR A 88 -0.45 -17.39 6.46
N LEU A 89 -0.65 -16.15 6.92
CA LEU A 89 -1.64 -15.75 7.95
C LEU A 89 -1.34 -16.34 9.34
N ARG A 90 -0.18 -16.99 9.52
CA ARG A 90 0.20 -17.64 10.78
C ARG A 90 0.98 -16.71 11.70
N ASN A 91 1.51 -15.61 11.18
CA ASN A 91 2.30 -14.67 11.94
C ASN A 91 1.72 -13.26 11.84
N ARG A 92 1.49 -12.64 13.00
CA ARG A 92 1.01 -11.26 13.11
C ARG A 92 1.90 -10.25 12.40
N ALA A 93 3.21 -10.50 12.34
CA ALA A 93 4.16 -9.64 11.64
C ALA A 93 3.86 -9.54 10.12
N GLU A 94 3.27 -10.57 9.52
CA GLU A 94 2.86 -10.57 8.11
C GLU A 94 1.68 -9.61 7.88
N LEU A 95 0.69 -9.63 8.79
CA LEU A 95 -0.43 -8.69 8.74
C LEU A 95 0.06 -7.25 8.96
N ASP A 96 0.94 -7.04 9.94
CA ASP A 96 1.52 -5.72 10.22
C ASP A 96 2.30 -5.20 9.02
N ALA A 97 3.11 -6.05 8.36
CA ALA A 97 3.81 -5.71 7.12
C ALA A 97 2.83 -5.35 6.00
N LEU A 98 1.74 -6.09 5.82
CA LEU A 98 0.74 -5.78 4.81
C LEU A 98 0.05 -4.43 5.07
N LYS A 99 -0.27 -4.12 6.33
CA LYS A 99 -0.82 -2.82 6.74
C LYS A 99 0.14 -1.69 6.38
N LEU A 100 1.43 -1.84 6.72
CA LEU A 100 2.44 -0.84 6.41
C LEU A 100 2.64 -0.68 4.89
N TYR A 101 2.64 -1.77 4.13
CA TYR A 101 2.76 -1.73 2.68
C TYR A 101 1.65 -0.89 2.04
N LEU A 102 0.39 -1.12 2.46
CA LEU A 102 -0.76 -0.34 1.98
C LEU A 102 -0.73 1.12 2.46
N LEU A 103 -0.29 1.37 3.69
CA LEU A 103 -0.11 2.73 4.23
C LEU A 103 0.94 3.52 3.43
N PHE A 104 2.07 2.90 3.11
CA PHE A 104 3.09 3.54 2.29
C PHE A 104 2.59 3.79 0.88
N ALA A 105 1.81 2.87 0.30
CA ALA A 105 1.19 3.08 -1.00
C ALA A 105 0.21 4.26 -1.01
N SER A 106 -0.60 4.41 0.04
CA SER A 106 -1.62 5.46 0.13
C SER A 106 -1.05 6.84 0.45
N ARG A 107 0.08 6.93 1.17
CA ARG A 107 0.73 8.19 1.56
C ARG A 107 1.96 8.56 0.72
N ARG A 108 2.24 7.81 -0.33
CA ARG A 108 3.36 8.09 -1.24
C ARG A 108 3.13 9.37 -2.02
N ASP A 109 4.09 10.28 -1.97
CA ASP A 109 4.16 11.40 -2.89
C ASP A 109 4.53 10.89 -4.30
N ARG A 110 3.72 11.23 -5.30
CA ARG A 110 3.97 10.84 -6.71
C ARG A 110 5.17 11.55 -7.31
N SER A 111 5.47 12.76 -6.86
CA SER A 111 6.58 13.56 -7.35
C SER A 111 7.89 12.98 -6.84
N ALA A 112 8.04 12.79 -5.52
CA ALA A 112 9.27 12.28 -4.90
C ALA A 112 9.37 10.74 -4.88
N ASN A 113 8.28 10.03 -5.22
CA ASN A 113 8.16 8.58 -5.16
C ASN A 113 8.58 8.01 -3.79
N VAL A 114 8.13 8.64 -2.72
CA VAL A 114 8.47 8.27 -1.35
C VAL A 114 7.31 8.61 -0.41
N ALA A 115 7.07 7.75 0.58
CA ALA A 115 6.19 8.03 1.70
C ALA A 115 7.05 8.49 2.89
N ASN A 116 6.98 9.79 3.22
CA ASN A 116 7.68 10.36 4.37
C ASN A 116 6.77 10.29 5.60
N LEU A 117 6.99 9.30 6.46
CA LEU A 117 6.18 9.07 7.66
C LEU A 117 7.08 8.86 8.88
N SER A 118 6.81 9.59 9.95
CA SER A 118 7.40 9.31 11.26
C SER A 118 6.79 8.05 11.87
N TYR A 119 7.50 7.44 12.83
CA TYR A 119 6.97 6.29 13.57
C TYR A 119 5.66 6.63 14.30
N ASP A 120 5.52 7.85 14.80
CA ASP A 120 4.28 8.32 15.45
C ASP A 120 3.10 8.34 14.47
N LYS A 121 3.30 8.87 13.26
CA LYS A 121 2.25 8.86 12.22
C LYS A 121 1.90 7.44 11.80
N ILE A 122 2.89 6.55 11.73
CA ILE A 122 2.65 5.13 11.42
C ILE A 122 1.81 4.48 12.54
N GLU A 123 2.13 4.75 13.80
CA GLU A 123 1.39 4.24 14.94
C GLU A 123 -0.07 4.72 14.92
N THR A 124 -0.30 6.01 14.67
CA THR A 124 -1.64 6.59 14.52
C THR A 124 -2.42 5.98 13.36
N TYR A 125 -1.83 5.87 12.16
CA TYR A 125 -2.57 5.43 10.98
C TYR A 125 -2.72 3.91 10.87
N ALA A 126 -1.74 3.12 11.31
CA ALA A 126 -1.77 1.66 11.20
C ALA A 126 -2.22 0.95 12.49
N GLY A 127 -2.29 1.67 13.62
CA GLY A 127 -2.60 1.09 14.94
C GLY A 127 -1.54 0.07 15.37
N LEU A 128 -0.26 0.39 15.16
CA LEU A 128 0.87 -0.50 15.42
C LEU A 128 1.84 0.10 16.42
N ASP A 129 2.17 -0.66 17.46
CA ASP A 129 3.21 -0.29 18.42
C ASP A 129 4.58 -0.18 17.74
N ARG A 130 5.43 0.74 18.21
CA ARG A 130 6.78 0.99 17.66
C ARG A 130 7.64 -0.28 17.48
N THR A 131 7.55 -1.22 18.41
CA THR A 131 8.30 -2.50 18.34
C THR A 131 7.88 -3.37 17.17
N ARG A 132 6.60 -3.30 16.79
CA ARG A 132 6.01 -4.05 15.68
C ARG A 132 6.25 -3.38 14.34
N ILE A 133 6.28 -2.05 14.31
CA ILE A 133 6.60 -1.26 13.11
C ILE A 133 7.95 -1.70 12.53
N LYS A 134 9.00 -1.75 13.36
CA LYS A 134 10.34 -2.13 12.90
C LYS A 134 10.35 -3.54 12.29
N ARG A 135 9.78 -4.53 13.00
CA ARG A 135 9.72 -5.92 12.51
C ARG A 135 8.95 -6.06 11.19
N ALA A 136 7.88 -5.29 11.03
CA ALA A 136 7.08 -5.26 9.82
C ALA A 136 7.84 -4.62 8.65
N ILE A 137 8.56 -3.51 8.87
CA ILE A 137 9.43 -2.88 7.87
C ILE A 137 10.53 -3.85 7.45
N ASP A 138 11.21 -4.49 8.41
CA ASP A 138 12.28 -5.45 8.12
C ASP A 138 11.77 -6.59 7.23
N LEU A 139 10.57 -7.12 7.49
CA LEU A 139 9.94 -8.12 6.63
C LEU A 139 9.71 -7.60 5.20
N LEU A 140 9.21 -6.36 5.04
CA LEU A 140 9.03 -5.76 3.71
C LEU A 140 10.34 -5.53 2.96
N VAL A 141 11.41 -5.15 3.67
CA VAL A 141 12.74 -4.93 3.11
C VAL A 141 13.37 -6.24 2.67
N VAL A 142 13.35 -7.27 3.52
CA VAL A 142 13.86 -8.62 3.19
C VAL A 142 13.14 -9.21 1.97
N ARG A 143 11.86 -8.89 1.80
CA ARG A 143 11.05 -9.31 0.65
C ARG A 143 11.19 -8.41 -0.58
N ASN A 144 12.04 -7.39 -0.51
CA ASN A 144 12.26 -6.42 -1.59
C ASN A 144 10.96 -5.75 -2.08
N LEU A 145 10.03 -5.51 -1.14
CA LEU A 145 8.77 -4.82 -1.39
C LEU A 145 8.88 -3.34 -1.08
N VAL A 146 9.68 -2.99 -0.07
CA VAL A 146 9.93 -1.61 0.36
C VAL A 146 11.43 -1.38 0.50
N ARG A 147 11.88 -0.20 0.08
CA ARG A 147 13.21 0.33 0.36
C ARG A 147 13.09 1.49 1.34
N VAL A 148 13.93 1.48 2.37
CA VAL A 148 14.01 2.57 3.34
C VAL A 148 15.13 3.50 2.90
N ASP A 149 14.79 4.76 2.71
CA ASP A 149 15.74 5.84 2.48
C ASP A 149 15.86 6.66 3.76
N GLN A 150 17.09 6.95 4.18
CA GLN A 150 17.36 7.90 5.26
C GLN A 150 17.70 9.24 4.65
N ARG A 151 16.98 10.29 5.06
CA ARG A 151 17.29 11.66 4.70
C ARG A 151 17.59 12.46 5.95
N PRO A 152 18.62 13.33 5.95
CA PRO A 152 18.81 14.27 7.03
C PRO A 152 17.58 15.19 7.10
N SER A 153 17.02 15.32 8.29
CA SER A 153 15.96 16.25 8.61
C SER A 153 16.50 17.68 8.46
N ARG A 154 15.67 18.57 7.92
CA ARG A 154 16.00 20.01 7.86
C ARG A 154 15.59 20.75 9.14
N VAL A 155 14.81 20.11 10.01
CA VAL A 155 14.28 20.68 11.27
C VAL A 155 15.28 20.52 12.42
N SER A 156 16.15 19.51 12.36
CA SER A 156 17.19 19.28 13.36
C SER A 156 18.44 18.80 12.64
N GLU A 157 19.59 19.42 12.93
CA GLU A 157 20.90 19.04 12.38
C GLU A 157 21.29 17.57 12.66
N LEU A 158 20.63 16.93 13.65
CA LEU A 158 20.83 15.53 14.02
C LEU A 158 19.62 14.64 13.69
N GLY A 159 18.50 15.23 13.26
CA GLY A 159 17.29 14.47 12.95
C GLY A 159 17.45 13.70 11.65
N MET A 160 17.06 12.43 11.63
CA MET A 160 16.92 11.64 10.40
C MET A 160 15.45 11.40 10.14
N SER A 161 14.98 11.71 8.93
CA SER A 161 13.66 11.30 8.46
C SER A 161 13.78 10.00 7.66
N HIS A 162 12.84 9.09 7.91
CA HIS A 162 12.71 7.85 7.14
C HIS A 162 11.71 8.06 6.02
N GLY A 163 12.17 7.86 4.78
CA GLY A 163 11.33 7.77 3.60
C GLY A 163 11.17 6.30 3.19
N TYR A 164 9.94 5.89 2.88
CA TYR A 164 9.64 4.53 2.45
C TYR A 164 9.26 4.52 0.96
N ARG A 165 9.99 3.78 0.13
CA ARG A 165 9.71 3.63 -1.31
C ARG A 165 9.23 2.23 -1.62
N LEU A 166 8.16 2.12 -2.39
CA LEU A 166 7.70 0.85 -2.96
C LEU A 166 8.64 0.42 -4.09
N THR A 167 9.11 -0.82 -4.05
CA THR A 167 10.04 -1.32 -5.07
C THR A 167 9.31 -1.70 -6.35
N GLY A 168 9.86 -1.36 -7.51
CA GLY A 168 9.25 -1.66 -8.81
C GLY A 168 8.23 -0.61 -9.24
N LEU A 169 8.15 0.53 -8.53
CA LEU A 169 7.23 1.61 -8.80
C LEU A 169 8.02 2.89 -9.06
N ASP A 170 7.95 3.37 -10.31
CA ASP A 170 8.62 4.61 -10.74
C ASP A 170 10.08 4.68 -10.26
N ASP A 171 10.82 3.56 -10.33
CA ASP A 171 12.15 3.39 -9.70
C ASP A 171 13.20 4.41 -10.18
N TYR A 172 13.02 5.01 -11.36
CA TYR A 172 13.87 6.07 -11.88
C TYR A 172 13.69 7.42 -11.14
N VAL A 173 12.60 7.56 -10.38
CA VAL A 173 12.27 8.74 -9.57
C VAL A 173 12.91 8.59 -8.20
N HIS A 174 14.18 8.94 -8.11
CA HIS A 174 14.90 9.04 -6.83
C HIS A 174 16.05 10.06 -6.89
N ALA A 175 16.54 10.47 -5.71
CA ALA A 175 17.59 11.49 -5.55
C ALA A 175 18.87 11.21 -6.36
N GLY A 176 19.22 9.94 -6.56
CA GLY A 176 20.38 9.56 -7.39
C GLY A 176 20.23 9.84 -8.89
N THR A 177 19.01 9.95 -9.42
CA THR A 177 18.72 10.13 -10.86
C THR A 177 18.25 11.55 -11.15
N ARG A 178 17.50 12.17 -10.22
CA ARG A 178 16.98 13.54 -10.37
C ARG A 178 17.95 14.64 -9.90
N GLY A 179 19.13 14.26 -9.43
CA GLY A 179 20.06 15.20 -8.80
C GLY A 179 19.54 15.66 -7.43
N ARG A 180 20.47 16.15 -6.59
CA ARG A 180 20.18 16.58 -5.21
C ARG A 180 19.39 17.89 -5.11
N SER A 181 18.98 18.46 -6.24
CA SER A 181 18.72 19.90 -6.37
C SER A 181 17.25 20.32 -6.23
N GLU A 182 16.26 19.41 -6.30
CA GLU A 182 14.84 19.81 -6.44
C GLU A 182 13.86 19.26 -5.39
N ASP A 183 14.26 18.34 -4.51
CA ASP A 183 13.33 17.64 -3.59
C ASP A 183 12.92 18.44 -2.33
N GLY A 184 13.08 19.77 -2.35
CA GLY A 184 13.20 20.57 -1.13
C GLY A 184 12.01 21.42 -0.69
N ALA A 185 10.86 21.39 -1.37
CA ALA A 185 9.87 22.45 -1.21
C ALA A 185 8.40 22.01 -1.25
N PHE A 186 8.00 20.89 -0.66
CA PHE A 186 6.57 20.67 -0.39
C PHE A 186 6.40 19.95 0.94
N LEU A 187 5.41 20.40 1.72
CA LEU A 187 4.98 19.88 3.03
C LEU A 187 5.62 20.52 4.27
N ASP A 188 5.33 21.82 4.45
CA ASP A 188 5.01 22.37 5.78
C ASP A 188 4.04 23.58 5.71
N GLN A 189 3.82 24.21 4.54
CA GLN A 189 2.92 25.38 4.43
C GLN A 189 1.49 25.08 3.94
N ASP A 190 1.25 24.02 3.17
CA ASP A 190 -0.09 23.77 2.58
C ASP A 190 -1.04 22.94 3.48
N PHE A 191 -0.55 22.33 4.56
CA PHE A 191 -1.41 21.51 5.44
C PHE A 191 -2.18 22.35 6.48
N ALA A 192 -1.84 23.63 6.65
CA ALA A 192 -2.54 24.52 7.57
C ALA A 192 -3.91 25.03 7.03
N LEU A 193 -4.27 24.70 5.78
CA LEU A 193 -5.53 25.13 5.14
C LEU A 193 -6.51 23.99 4.84
N ALA A 194 -6.14 22.73 5.13
CA ALA A 194 -7.02 21.58 4.88
C ALA A 194 -7.83 21.12 6.11
N ASP A 195 -7.71 21.83 7.25
CA ASP A 195 -8.46 21.54 8.48
C ASP A 195 -9.85 22.20 8.50
N THR A 196 -10.41 22.49 7.33
CA THR A 196 -11.81 22.90 7.19
C THR A 196 -12.60 21.91 6.37
N VAL A 197 -13.50 21.23 7.10
CA VAL A 197 -14.79 20.66 6.71
C VAL A 197 -14.79 19.19 6.26
N PHE A 198 -15.44 18.36 7.11
CA PHE A 198 -16.06 17.07 6.78
C PHE A 198 -17.29 17.28 5.89
#